data_AF-H3AJC5-F1
#
_entry.id   AF-H3AJC5-F1
#
_cell.length_a   1.000
_cell.length_b   1.000
_cell.length_c   1.000
_cell.angle_alpha   90.00
_cell.angle_beta   90.00
_cell.angle_gamma   90.00
#
_symmetry.space_group_name_H-M   'P 1'
#
loop_
_entity.id
_entity.type
_entity.pdbx_description
1 polymer ?
#
loop_
_entity_poly.entity_id
_entity_poly.type
_entity_poly.pdbx_seq_one_letter_code
_entity_poly.pdbx_strand_id
1 'polypeptide(L)'
;NPVRRDYTFYSTRHALYSRIDLFLISNSLIHTPRHCMIKTMTILDHVPVELVVGLEPPKLKFQTWRLNTSVLQNKQFCASLQQHLSMFLELNKNSEARRESKWEACKAFIRGHAISFAPFQKKARKKETESLEKDIKELEMMHVATQSPETLNKLVAKKYALNTLYTAQAEYALFYTRCLYYEQGKKGSRLLAYWIKQQETERAIPGVNNQHQQLVSNPEDINGAFTTFYHLGDLKLPRLTPQEAAELDNPITLVEVQSAIQSLKPNKLP
;
A
#
# COMPACT_ATOMS: atom_id res chain seq x y z
N ASN A 1 -26.29 -5.75 16.52
CA ASN A 1 -27.65 -5.37 16.12
C ASN A 1 -28.25 -4.54 17.24
N PRO A 2 -28.33 -3.20 17.12
CA PRO A 2 -28.83 -2.35 18.21
C PRO A 2 -30.36 -2.45 18.39
N VAL A 3 -31.07 -3.07 17.45
CA VAL A 3 -32.54 -3.10 17.41
C VAL A 3 -33.14 -4.39 17.98
N ARG A 4 -32.38 -5.49 18.03
CA ARG A 4 -32.86 -6.81 18.49
C ARG A 4 -31.88 -7.45 19.47
N ARG A 5 -32.42 -8.08 20.52
CA ARG A 5 -31.65 -8.96 21.41
C ARG A 5 -31.48 -10.32 20.73
N ASP A 6 -30.25 -10.60 20.31
CA ASP A 6 -29.82 -11.86 19.72
C ASP A 6 -28.60 -12.40 20.46
N TYR A 7 -28.49 -13.73 20.55
CA TYR A 7 -27.48 -14.43 21.33
C TYR A 7 -26.73 -15.43 20.46
N THR A 8 -25.45 -15.66 20.78
CA THR A 8 -24.59 -16.56 20.01
C THR A 8 -24.33 -17.88 20.72
N PHE A 9 -24.72 -18.01 21.99
CA PHE A 9 -24.48 -19.20 22.78
C PHE A 9 -25.60 -19.43 23.78
N TYR A 10 -25.88 -20.69 24.08
CA TYR A 10 -26.77 -21.10 25.16
C TYR A 10 -26.05 -22.01 26.15
N SER A 11 -25.95 -21.56 27.40
CA SER A 11 -25.41 -22.36 28.49
C SER A 11 -26.49 -23.27 29.06
N THR A 12 -26.39 -24.57 28.80
CA THR A 12 -27.30 -25.58 29.36
C THR A 12 -27.22 -25.62 30.89
N ARG A 13 -26.01 -25.58 31.45
CA ARG A 13 -25.76 -25.62 32.91
C ARG A 13 -26.44 -24.47 33.64
N HIS A 14 -26.43 -23.27 33.06
CA HIS A 14 -26.96 -22.06 33.69
C HIS A 14 -28.34 -21.67 33.16
N ALA A 15 -28.86 -22.36 32.14
CA ALA A 15 -30.08 -22.02 31.41
C ALA A 15 -30.11 -20.56 30.93
N LEU A 16 -28.97 -20.05 30.45
CA LEU A 16 -28.80 -18.65 30.04
C LEU A 16 -28.29 -18.53 28.61
N TYR A 17 -28.83 -17.55 27.90
CA TYR A 17 -28.32 -17.12 26.61
C TYR A 17 -27.25 -16.03 26.78
N SER A 18 -26.15 -16.15 26.05
CA SER A 18 -25.09 -15.15 26.04
C SER A 18 -24.64 -14.83 24.61
N ARG A 19 -24.00 -13.67 24.45
CA ARG A 19 -23.43 -13.22 23.19
C ARG A 19 -21.93 -13.07 23.37
N ILE A 20 -21.20 -14.12 22.99
CA ILE A 20 -19.75 -14.24 23.20
C ILE A 20 -18.96 -14.15 21.89
N ASP A 21 -19.63 -14.27 20.75
CA ASP A 21 -19.02 -14.19 19.42
C ASP A 21 -19.22 -12.79 18.81
N LEU A 22 -18.11 -12.12 18.48
CA LEU A 22 -18.09 -10.71 18.09
C LEU A 22 -17.08 -10.48 16.96
N PHE A 23 -17.44 -9.62 16.02
CA PHE A 23 -16.48 -9.01 15.10
C PHE A 23 -16.09 -7.63 15.63
N LEU A 24 -14.80 -7.42 15.84
CA LEU A 24 -14.24 -6.11 16.15
C LEU A 24 -13.72 -5.49 14.86
N ILE A 25 -14.24 -4.32 14.50
CA ILE A 25 -13.81 -3.57 13.33
C ILE A 25 -13.12 -2.27 13.75
N SER A 26 -12.13 -1.84 12.97
CA SER A 26 -11.53 -0.52 13.15
C SER A 26 -12.58 0.57 12.90
N ASN A 27 -12.48 1.68 13.63
CA ASN A 27 -13.36 2.84 13.43
C ASN A 27 -13.27 3.39 11.98
N SER A 28 -12.10 3.26 11.36
CA SER A 28 -11.88 3.63 9.95
C SER A 28 -12.71 2.80 8.95
N LEU A 29 -13.20 1.63 9.37
CA LEU A 29 -13.98 0.72 8.54
C LEU A 29 -15.46 0.74 8.89
N ILE A 30 -15.94 1.66 9.74
CA ILE A 30 -17.32 1.66 10.24
C ILE A 30 -18.38 1.78 9.13
N HIS A 31 -18.01 2.36 7.98
CA HIS A 31 -18.84 2.48 6.79
C HIS A 31 -18.87 1.21 5.90
N THR A 32 -17.98 0.24 6.14
CA THR A 32 -17.82 -0.96 5.30
C THR A 32 -18.81 -2.10 5.59
N PRO A 33 -19.24 -2.38 6.84
CA PRO A 33 -20.28 -3.37 7.09
C PRO A 33 -21.57 -3.00 6.38
N ARG A 34 -22.05 -3.92 5.53
CA ARG A 34 -23.37 -3.80 4.91
C ARG A 34 -24.43 -4.58 5.68
N HIS A 35 -24.03 -5.72 6.21
CA HIS A 35 -24.93 -6.61 6.93
C HIS A 35 -24.20 -7.35 8.05
N CYS A 36 -24.85 -7.49 9.20
CA CYS A 36 -24.35 -8.28 10.32
C CYS A 36 -25.54 -9.00 10.95
N MET A 37 -25.54 -10.33 10.88
CA MET A 37 -26.62 -11.15 11.45
C MET A 37 -26.09 -12.36 12.21
N ILE A 38 -26.78 -12.68 13.28
CA ILE A 38 -26.63 -13.96 13.97
C ILE A 38 -27.60 -14.92 13.29
N LYS A 39 -27.09 -16.04 12.77
CA LYS A 39 -27.88 -17.05 12.05
C LYS A 39 -28.68 -17.91 13.03
N THR A 40 -29.24 -19.03 12.58
CA THR A 40 -29.97 -19.96 13.44
C THR A 40 -29.01 -20.98 14.06
N MET A 41 -29.23 -21.32 15.33
CA MET A 41 -28.51 -22.41 16.00
C MET A 41 -28.86 -23.74 15.32
N THR A 42 -27.85 -24.44 14.82
CA THR A 42 -28.03 -25.75 14.19
C THR A 42 -27.52 -26.86 15.10
N ILE A 43 -26.42 -27.51 14.74
CA ILE A 43 -25.86 -28.68 15.44
C ILE A 43 -24.83 -28.26 16.50
N LEU A 44 -24.30 -27.04 16.39
CA LEU A 44 -23.27 -26.51 17.29
C LEU A 44 -23.91 -25.79 18.48
N ASP A 45 -23.16 -25.78 19.59
CA ASP A 45 -23.46 -25.02 20.80
C ASP A 45 -23.27 -23.50 20.63
N HIS A 46 -22.62 -23.09 19.53
CA HIS A 46 -22.51 -21.71 19.07
C HIS A 46 -23.32 -21.44 17.81
N VAL A 47 -23.88 -20.23 17.73
CA VAL A 47 -24.61 -19.71 16.59
C VAL A 47 -23.66 -18.91 15.69
N PRO A 48 -23.59 -19.20 14.39
CA PRO A 48 -22.70 -18.48 13.51
C PRO A 48 -23.09 -16.99 13.38
N VAL A 49 -22.09 -16.13 13.46
CA VAL A 49 -22.22 -14.70 13.19
C VAL A 49 -21.71 -14.43 11.78
N GLU A 50 -22.57 -13.88 10.93
CA GLU A 50 -22.23 -13.48 9.57
C GLU A 50 -22.03 -11.96 9.53
N LEU A 51 -20.89 -11.54 8.97
CA LEU A 51 -20.59 -10.14 8.68
C LEU A 51 -20.28 -10.01 7.18
N VAL A 52 -21.10 -9.25 6.47
CA VAL A 52 -20.88 -8.90 5.07
C VAL A 52 -20.28 -7.51 5.02
N VAL A 53 -19.05 -7.41 4.50
CA VAL A 53 -18.33 -6.16 4.31
C VAL A 53 -18.26 -5.79 2.83
N GLY A 54 -18.61 -4.54 2.52
CA GLY A 54 -18.35 -3.94 1.21
C GLY A 54 -16.92 -3.42 1.18
N LEU A 55 -15.99 -4.21 0.63
CA LEU A 55 -14.65 -3.73 0.33
C LEU A 55 -14.69 -3.05 -1.04
N GLU A 56 -14.78 -1.72 -1.04
CA GLU A 56 -14.56 -0.98 -2.28
C GLU A 56 -13.08 -1.07 -2.66
N PRO A 57 -12.76 -1.32 -3.96
CA PRO A 57 -11.39 -1.22 -4.41
C PRO A 57 -10.90 0.18 -4.05
N PRO A 58 -9.69 0.32 -3.48
CA PRO A 58 -9.18 1.63 -3.11
C PRO A 58 -9.25 2.53 -4.34
N LYS A 59 -10.01 3.65 -4.24
CA LYS A 59 -9.92 4.73 -5.22
C LYS A 59 -8.45 4.99 -5.46
N LEU A 60 -8.05 5.07 -6.73
CA LEU A 60 -6.67 5.24 -7.17
C LEU A 60 -6.01 6.38 -6.38
N LYS A 61 -5.41 6.06 -5.23
CA LYS A 61 -4.51 6.98 -4.54
C LYS A 61 -3.43 7.29 -5.56
N PHE A 62 -3.02 8.54 -5.70
CA PHE A 62 -1.89 8.91 -6.54
C PHE A 62 -0.74 7.93 -6.28
N GLN A 63 -0.56 6.98 -7.20
CA GLN A 63 0.42 5.91 -7.04
C GLN A 63 1.77 6.58 -7.33
N THR A 64 2.43 7.06 -6.29
CA THR A 64 3.84 7.40 -6.40
C THR A 64 4.56 6.13 -6.79
N TRP A 65 5.04 6.04 -8.03
CA TRP A 65 5.85 4.91 -8.46
C TRP A 65 7.01 4.71 -7.49
N ARG A 66 7.24 3.46 -7.13
CA ARG A 66 8.38 3.05 -6.31
C ARG A 66 9.16 2.02 -7.09
N LEU A 67 10.49 2.18 -7.08
CA LEU A 67 11.38 1.19 -7.65
C LEU A 67 11.20 -0.13 -6.89
N ASN A 68 10.94 -1.21 -7.61
CA ASN A 68 11.07 -2.55 -7.06
C ASN A 68 12.56 -2.85 -6.86
N THR A 69 13.05 -2.79 -5.64
CA THR A 69 14.47 -3.01 -5.32
C THR A 69 14.94 -4.44 -5.64
N SER A 70 14.03 -5.42 -5.74
CA SER A 70 14.41 -6.78 -6.13
C SER A 70 14.96 -6.85 -7.56
N VAL A 71 14.62 -5.87 -8.41
CA VAL A 71 15.16 -5.81 -9.79
C VAL A 71 16.67 -5.55 -9.79
N LEU A 72 17.21 -4.92 -8.74
CA LEU A 72 18.64 -4.64 -8.59
C LEU A 72 19.47 -5.90 -8.31
N GLN A 73 18.81 -7.01 -7.94
CA GLN A 73 19.47 -8.31 -7.79
C GLN A 73 19.59 -9.04 -9.14
N ASN A 74 18.87 -8.59 -10.17
CA ASN A 74 18.92 -9.18 -11.50
C ASN A 74 20.15 -8.68 -12.27
N LYS A 75 21.10 -9.57 -12.50
CA LYS A 75 22.35 -9.25 -13.22
C LYS A 75 22.11 -8.70 -14.63
N GLN A 76 21.11 -9.21 -15.35
CA GLN A 76 20.76 -8.75 -16.69
C GLN A 76 20.24 -7.30 -16.65
N PHE A 77 19.41 -6.98 -15.65
CA PHE A 77 18.95 -5.61 -15.44
C PHE A 77 20.13 -4.68 -15.14
N CYS A 78 20.99 -5.04 -14.20
CA CYS A 78 22.13 -4.20 -13.81
C CYS A 78 23.10 -3.96 -14.97
N ALA A 79 23.41 -5.00 -15.74
CA ALA A 79 24.27 -4.87 -16.93
C ALA A 79 23.64 -3.96 -18.00
N SER A 80 22.35 -4.15 -18.29
CA SER A 80 21.62 -3.32 -19.26
C SER A 80 21.51 -1.87 -18.79
N LEU A 81 21.21 -1.65 -17.52
CA LEU A 81 21.13 -0.31 -16.94
C LEU A 81 22.49 0.39 -16.99
N GLN A 82 23.58 -0.31 -16.65
CA GLN A 82 24.93 0.25 -16.69
C GLN A 82 25.32 0.69 -18.11
N GLN A 83 25.08 -0.15 -19.12
CA GLN A 83 25.34 0.19 -20.52
C GLN A 83 24.54 1.41 -20.97
N HIS A 84 23.24 1.41 -20.71
CA HIS A 84 22.35 2.50 -21.11
C HIS A 84 22.63 3.81 -20.36
N LEU A 85 23.01 3.71 -19.09
CA LEU A 85 23.36 4.88 -18.28
C LEU A 85 24.66 5.51 -18.76
N SER A 86 25.68 4.71 -19.10
CA SER A 86 26.92 5.22 -19.71
C SER A 86 26.63 5.96 -21.01
N MET A 87 25.78 5.40 -21.87
CA MET A 87 25.35 6.05 -23.11
C MET A 87 24.61 7.37 -22.83
N PHE A 88 23.68 7.37 -21.87
CA PHE A 88 22.96 8.58 -21.46
C PHE A 88 23.93 9.68 -20.98
N LEU A 89 24.91 9.32 -20.15
CA LEU A 89 25.89 10.27 -19.63
C LEU A 89 26.78 10.86 -20.72
N GLU A 90 27.26 10.04 -21.66
CA GLU A 90 28.07 10.51 -22.79
C GLU A 90 27.27 11.46 -23.71
N LEU A 91 26.02 11.13 -24.03
CA LEU A 91 25.15 11.99 -24.85
C LEU A 91 24.85 13.34 -24.20
N ASN A 92 24.77 13.39 -22.87
CA ASN A 92 24.42 14.60 -22.11
C ASN A 92 25.64 15.37 -21.57
N LYS A 93 26.85 14.90 -21.84
CA LYS A 93 28.11 15.48 -21.33
C LYS A 93 28.28 16.95 -21.73
N ASN A 94 28.00 17.25 -22.99
CA ASN A 94 28.16 18.59 -23.58
C ASN A 94 26.86 19.41 -23.59
N SER A 95 25.79 18.93 -22.94
CA SER A 95 24.52 19.67 -22.87
C SER A 95 24.68 20.95 -22.03
N GLU A 96 24.13 22.06 -22.50
CA GLU A 96 24.09 23.34 -21.76
C GLU A 96 23.10 23.34 -20.58
N ALA A 97 22.37 22.24 -20.38
CA ALA A 97 21.41 22.14 -19.28
C ALA A 97 22.09 22.24 -17.90
N ARG A 98 21.38 22.87 -16.96
CA ARG A 98 21.80 22.96 -15.55
C ARG A 98 21.99 21.57 -14.93
N ARG A 99 22.87 21.48 -13.93
CA ARG A 99 23.22 20.20 -13.27
C ARG A 99 22.00 19.53 -12.63
N GLU A 100 21.10 20.32 -12.06
CA GLU A 100 19.87 19.85 -11.44
C GLU A 100 18.95 19.17 -12.47
N SER A 101 18.77 19.81 -13.64
CA SER A 101 17.97 19.24 -14.73
C SER A 101 18.58 17.96 -15.30
N LYS A 102 19.91 17.89 -15.42
CA LYS A 102 20.63 16.67 -15.82
C LYS A 102 20.40 15.53 -14.83
N TRP A 103 20.38 15.82 -13.53
CA TRP A 103 20.09 14.84 -12.49
C TRP A 103 18.64 14.35 -12.53
N GLU A 104 17.66 15.25 -12.68
CA GLU A 104 16.26 14.87 -12.82
C GLU A 104 16.02 14.01 -14.08
N ALA A 105 16.63 14.38 -15.21
CA ALA A 105 16.57 13.61 -16.44
C ALA A 105 17.19 12.20 -16.26
N CYS A 106 18.32 12.10 -15.58
CA CYS A 106 18.97 10.82 -15.25
C CYS A 106 18.05 9.93 -14.41
N LYS A 107 17.43 10.47 -13.35
CA LYS A 107 16.47 9.73 -12.53
C LYS A 107 15.25 9.27 -13.35
N ALA A 108 14.72 10.14 -14.21
CA ALA A 108 13.61 9.80 -15.09
C ALA A 108 13.99 8.68 -16.08
N PHE A 109 15.20 8.71 -16.61
CA PHE A 109 15.75 7.68 -17.48
C PHE A 109 15.87 6.32 -16.78
N ILE A 110 16.49 6.27 -15.59
CA ILE A 110 16.61 5.05 -14.78
C ILE A 110 15.23 4.48 -14.47
N ARG A 111 14.28 5.34 -14.10
CA ARG A 111 12.89 4.95 -13.86
C ARG A 111 12.23 4.37 -15.11
N GLY A 112 12.38 5.03 -16.26
CA GLY A 112 11.86 4.53 -17.54
C GLY A 112 12.41 3.16 -17.90
N HIS A 113 13.71 2.93 -17.68
CA HIS A 113 14.36 1.65 -17.89
C HIS A 113 13.84 0.56 -16.93
N ALA A 114 13.66 0.88 -15.65
CA ALA A 114 13.08 -0.05 -14.68
C ALA A 114 11.62 -0.42 -15.02
N ILE A 115 10.82 0.55 -15.46
CA ILE A 115 9.43 0.33 -15.87
C ILE A 115 9.36 -0.56 -17.12
N SER A 116 10.23 -0.36 -18.12
CA SER A 116 10.24 -1.17 -19.34
C SER A 116 10.75 -2.60 -19.11
N PHE A 117 11.65 -2.80 -18.14
CA PHE A 117 12.17 -4.13 -17.81
C PHE A 117 11.16 -5.00 -17.03
N ALA A 118 10.31 -4.41 -16.20
CA ALA A 118 9.38 -5.15 -15.35
C ALA A 118 8.41 -6.09 -16.12
N PRO A 119 7.76 -5.67 -17.23
CA PRO A 119 6.96 -6.57 -18.07
C PRO A 119 7.74 -7.73 -18.66
N PHE A 120 8.98 -7.49 -19.11
CA PHE A 120 9.85 -8.52 -19.66
C PHE A 120 10.14 -9.60 -18.60
N GLN A 121 10.55 -9.18 -17.39
CA GLN A 121 10.82 -10.11 -16.29
C GLN A 121 9.57 -10.89 -15.88
N LYS A 122 8.40 -10.23 -15.83
CA LYS A 122 7.12 -10.89 -15.53
C LYS A 122 6.80 -11.96 -16.56
N LYS A 123 6.98 -11.66 -17.85
CA LYS A 123 6.73 -12.61 -18.95
C LYS A 123 7.70 -13.80 -18.89
N ALA A 124 8.98 -13.55 -18.62
CA ALA A 124 9.99 -14.60 -18.48
C ALA A 124 9.64 -15.56 -17.33
N ARG A 125 9.32 -15.04 -16.14
CA ARG A 125 8.91 -15.85 -14.97
C ARG A 125 7.64 -16.66 -15.24
N LYS A 126 6.65 -16.06 -15.92
CA LYS A 126 5.41 -16.77 -16.30
C LYS A 126 5.72 -17.94 -17.24
N LYS A 127 6.54 -17.73 -18.27
CA LYS A 127 6.96 -18.77 -19.21
C LYS A 127 7.70 -19.91 -18.51
N GLU A 128 8.59 -19.58 -17.57
CA GLU A 128 9.33 -20.57 -16.77
C GLU A 128 8.37 -21.40 -15.88
N THR A 129 7.40 -20.76 -15.25
CA THR A 129 6.36 -21.41 -14.44
C THR A 129 5.55 -22.40 -15.30
N GLU A 130 5.03 -21.93 -16.45
CA GLU A 130 4.26 -22.77 -17.38
C GLU A 130 5.07 -23.96 -17.90
N SER A 131 6.36 -23.76 -18.19
CA SER A 131 7.26 -24.84 -18.61
C SER A 131 7.46 -25.88 -17.51
N LEU A 132 7.68 -25.43 -16.26
CA LEU A 132 7.88 -26.35 -15.13
C LEU A 132 6.60 -27.14 -14.82
N GLU A 133 5.43 -26.51 -14.89
CA GLU A 133 4.14 -27.18 -14.69
C GLU A 133 3.90 -28.25 -15.76
N LYS A 134 4.23 -27.94 -17.03
CA LYS A 134 4.17 -28.91 -18.12
C LYS A 134 5.12 -30.08 -17.89
N ASP A 135 6.38 -29.82 -17.58
CA ASP A 135 7.39 -30.85 -17.29
C ASP A 135 6.96 -31.74 -16.12
N ILE A 136 6.41 -31.15 -15.05
CA ILE A 136 5.90 -31.87 -13.87
C ILE A 136 4.76 -32.80 -14.29
N LYS A 137 3.80 -32.32 -15.07
CA LYS A 137 2.66 -33.13 -15.53
C LYS A 137 3.12 -34.32 -16.39
N GLU A 138 4.08 -34.10 -17.29
CA GLU A 138 4.65 -35.17 -18.12
C GLU A 138 5.41 -36.20 -17.28
N LEU A 139 6.20 -35.75 -16.29
CA LEU A 139 6.91 -36.62 -15.35
C LEU A 139 5.97 -37.40 -14.43
N GLU A 140 4.85 -36.81 -14.00
CA GLU A 140 3.81 -37.51 -13.23
C GLU A 140 3.18 -38.63 -14.05
N MET A 141 2.80 -38.36 -15.29
CA MET A 141 2.27 -39.39 -16.19
C MET A 141 3.27 -40.53 -16.44
N MET A 142 4.54 -40.18 -16.69
CA MET A 142 5.61 -41.18 -16.86
C MET A 142 5.85 -41.98 -15.58
N HIS A 143 5.83 -41.35 -14.41
CA HIS A 143 6.04 -42.04 -13.14
C HIS A 143 4.88 -42.98 -12.79
N VAL A 144 3.63 -42.59 -13.08
CA VAL A 144 2.46 -43.48 -12.92
C VAL A 144 2.60 -44.74 -13.79
N ALA A 145 3.09 -44.61 -15.02
CA ALA A 145 3.24 -45.74 -15.93
C ALA A 145 4.47 -46.62 -15.63
N THR A 146 5.58 -46.03 -15.21
CA THR A 146 6.88 -46.74 -15.08
C THR A 146 7.27 -47.08 -13.64
N GLN A 147 6.73 -46.36 -12.64
CA GLN A 147 7.13 -46.40 -11.23
C GLN A 147 8.66 -46.26 -11.01
N SER A 148 9.37 -45.67 -11.98
CA SER A 148 10.84 -45.58 -11.93
C SER A 148 11.31 -44.57 -10.88
N PRO A 149 12.34 -44.93 -10.07
CA PRO A 149 12.93 -44.01 -9.10
C PRO A 149 13.67 -42.84 -9.76
N GLU A 150 14.19 -43.00 -10.97
CA GLU A 150 14.84 -41.90 -11.71
C GLU A 150 13.84 -40.83 -12.13
N THR A 151 12.66 -41.24 -12.60
CA THR A 151 11.56 -40.34 -12.96
C THR A 151 11.06 -39.59 -11.73
N LEU A 152 10.98 -40.27 -10.58
CA LEU A 152 10.61 -39.65 -9.31
C LEU A 152 11.63 -38.59 -8.87
N ASN A 153 12.93 -38.87 -8.97
CA ASN A 153 13.98 -37.89 -8.63
C ASN A 153 13.90 -36.64 -9.51
N LYS A 154 13.70 -36.81 -10.83
CA LYS A 154 13.50 -35.69 -11.75
C LYS A 154 12.24 -34.89 -11.42
N LEU A 155 11.15 -35.57 -11.07
CA LEU A 155 9.89 -34.94 -10.66
C LEU A 155 10.07 -34.09 -9.39
N VAL A 156 10.73 -34.64 -8.36
CA VAL A 156 11.00 -33.94 -7.10
C VAL A 156 11.86 -32.69 -7.35
N ALA A 157 12.91 -32.80 -8.17
CA ALA A 157 13.75 -31.66 -8.52
C ALA A 157 12.96 -30.54 -9.23
N LYS A 158 12.07 -30.90 -10.15
CA LYS A 158 11.21 -29.94 -10.87
C LYS A 158 10.16 -29.30 -9.95
N LYS A 159 9.53 -30.07 -9.06
CA LYS A 159 8.63 -29.56 -8.03
C LYS A 159 9.34 -28.60 -7.08
N TYR A 160 10.58 -28.91 -6.68
CA TYR A 160 11.40 -28.01 -5.87
C TYR A 160 11.73 -26.69 -6.58
N ALA A 161 12.08 -26.75 -7.87
CA ALA A 161 12.32 -25.55 -8.68
C ALA A 161 11.05 -24.68 -8.78
N LEU A 162 9.89 -25.28 -9.03
CA LEU A 162 8.61 -24.57 -9.06
C LEU A 162 8.27 -23.95 -7.70
N ASN A 163 8.47 -24.70 -6.60
CA ASN A 163 8.26 -24.21 -5.25
C ASN A 163 9.16 -22.99 -4.96
N THR A 164 10.42 -23.03 -5.39
CA THR A 164 11.35 -21.89 -5.23
C THR A 164 10.82 -20.62 -5.91
N LEU A 165 10.23 -20.75 -7.11
CA LEU A 165 9.61 -19.62 -7.81
C LEU A 165 8.37 -19.09 -7.06
N TYR A 166 7.53 -19.96 -6.53
CA TYR A 166 6.36 -19.56 -5.75
C TYR A 166 6.73 -18.92 -4.42
N THR A 167 7.74 -19.43 -3.73
CA THR A 167 8.29 -18.80 -2.52
C THR A 167 8.77 -17.38 -2.82
N ALA A 168 9.54 -17.16 -3.90
CA ALA A 168 9.98 -15.81 -4.28
C ALA A 168 8.83 -14.86 -4.65
N GLN A 169 7.72 -15.38 -5.20
CA GLN A 169 6.50 -14.59 -5.44
C GLN A 169 5.79 -14.24 -4.13
N ALA A 170 5.69 -15.19 -3.20
CA ALA A 170 5.11 -14.98 -1.88
C ALA A 170 5.93 -13.96 -1.07
N GLU A 171 7.25 -14.08 -1.05
CA GLU A 171 8.17 -13.10 -0.43
C GLU A 171 7.95 -11.69 -0.99
N TYR A 172 7.86 -11.54 -2.32
CA TYR A 172 7.58 -10.26 -2.94
C TYR A 172 6.20 -9.71 -2.56
N ALA A 173 5.17 -10.55 -2.50
CA ALA A 173 3.84 -10.16 -2.07
C ALA A 173 3.83 -9.71 -0.60
N LEU A 174 4.53 -10.43 0.28
CA LEU A 174 4.71 -10.05 1.70
C LEU A 174 5.45 -8.72 1.85
N PHE A 175 6.51 -8.52 1.08
CA PHE A 175 7.24 -7.25 1.02
C PHE A 175 6.34 -6.09 0.59
N TYR A 176 5.56 -6.27 -0.49
CA TYR A 176 4.70 -5.22 -1.05
C TYR A 176 3.50 -4.89 -0.16
N THR A 177 2.87 -5.91 0.43
CA THR A 177 1.73 -5.77 1.35
C THR A 177 2.10 -5.08 2.67
N ARG A 178 3.38 -4.73 2.88
CA ARG A 178 3.88 -4.16 4.13
C ARG A 178 3.53 -5.08 5.31
N CYS A 179 3.77 -6.38 5.19
CA CYS A 179 3.89 -7.28 6.35
C CYS A 179 5.06 -6.91 7.30
N LEU A 180 5.63 -5.71 7.16
CA LEU A 180 6.38 -5.02 8.22
C LEU A 180 5.61 -5.00 9.56
N TYR A 181 4.28 -4.94 9.57
CA TYR A 181 3.53 -4.99 10.84
C TYR A 181 3.54 -6.36 11.52
N TYR A 182 3.68 -7.46 10.76
CA TYR A 182 3.66 -8.82 11.31
C TYR A 182 5.07 -9.32 11.63
N GLU A 183 6.07 -9.03 10.78
CA GLU A 183 7.46 -9.43 11.01
C GLU A 183 8.24 -8.46 11.92
N GLN A 184 7.88 -7.17 12.01
CA GLN A 184 8.44 -6.26 13.01
C GLN A 184 7.67 -6.29 14.33
N GLY A 185 7.27 -7.49 14.76
CA GLY A 185 6.61 -7.75 16.04
C GLY A 185 7.41 -7.37 17.30
N LYS A 186 8.39 -6.45 17.23
CA LYS A 186 9.07 -5.74 18.36
C LYS A 186 9.75 -4.36 18.01
N LYS A 187 9.40 -3.60 16.96
CA LYS A 187 10.13 -2.33 16.62
C LYS A 187 9.31 -1.04 16.45
N GLY A 188 8.23 -0.92 17.22
CA GLY A 188 7.84 0.33 17.87
C GLY A 188 7.51 -0.06 19.30
N SER A 189 7.90 0.71 20.31
CA SER A 189 7.47 0.40 21.68
C SER A 189 5.95 0.20 21.67
N ARG A 190 5.41 -0.68 22.52
CA ARG A 190 3.94 -0.76 22.74
C ARG A 190 3.33 0.64 22.89
N LEU A 191 4.10 1.56 23.48
CA LEU A 191 3.81 2.97 23.59
C LEU A 191 3.69 3.69 22.23
N LEU A 192 4.62 3.50 21.29
CA LEU A 192 4.52 4.10 19.94
C LEU A 192 3.30 3.57 19.17
N ALA A 193 3.06 2.25 19.21
CA ALA A 193 1.87 1.67 18.60
C ALA A 193 0.57 2.23 19.24
N TYR A 194 0.57 2.37 20.57
CA TYR A 194 -0.52 3.00 21.31
C TYR A 194 -0.69 4.48 20.94
N TRP A 195 0.39 5.24 20.84
CA TRP A 195 0.39 6.65 20.44
C TRP A 195 -0.13 6.83 19.02
N ILE A 196 0.32 6.03 18.06
CA ILE A 196 -0.18 6.06 16.68
C ILE A 196 -1.67 5.73 16.68
N LYS A 197 -2.10 4.69 17.39
CA LYS A 197 -3.52 4.33 17.50
C LYS A 197 -4.34 5.44 18.14
N GLN A 198 -3.81 6.10 19.17
CA GLN A 198 -4.44 7.25 19.81
C GLN A 198 -4.57 8.41 18.83
N GLN A 199 -3.50 8.75 18.12
CA GLN A 199 -3.48 9.83 17.13
C GLN A 199 -4.42 9.55 15.94
N GLU A 200 -4.48 8.30 15.47
CA GLU A 200 -5.44 7.86 14.45
C GLU A 200 -6.88 7.96 14.96
N THR A 201 -7.13 7.61 16.23
CA THR A 201 -8.47 7.69 16.84
C THR A 201 -8.90 9.14 17.05
N GLU A 202 -8.00 10.01 17.52
CA GLU A 202 -8.25 11.45 17.71
C GLU A 202 -8.53 12.17 16.38
N ARG A 203 -7.89 11.74 15.29
CA ARG A 203 -8.08 12.30 13.95
C ARG A 203 -9.19 11.63 13.15
N ALA A 204 -9.69 10.48 13.59
CA ALA A 204 -10.75 9.79 12.89
C ALA A 204 -12.05 10.59 13.02
N ILE A 205 -12.68 10.88 11.87
CA ILE A 205 -13.99 11.51 11.80
C ILE A 205 -14.97 10.38 11.44
N PRO A 206 -15.58 9.70 12.43
CA PRO A 206 -16.45 8.54 12.18
C PRO A 206 -17.77 8.92 11.48
N GLY A 207 -18.18 10.18 11.60
CA GLY A 207 -19.30 10.74 10.89
C GLY A 207 -19.48 12.22 11.16
N VAL A 208 -20.22 12.87 10.27
CA VAL A 208 -20.60 14.29 10.36
C VAL A 208 -22.08 14.46 10.05
N ASN A 209 -22.71 15.50 10.57
CA ASN A 209 -24.05 15.85 10.14
C ASN A 209 -23.95 16.63 8.82
N ASN A 210 -24.66 16.18 7.80
CA ASN A 210 -24.76 16.92 6.55
C ASN A 210 -25.66 18.16 6.71
N GLN A 211 -25.83 18.93 5.63
CA GLN A 211 -26.69 20.13 5.61
C GLN A 211 -28.16 19.85 5.97
N HIS A 212 -28.60 18.60 5.82
CA HIS A 212 -29.95 18.13 6.15
C HIS A 212 -30.04 17.53 7.56
N GLN A 213 -29.03 17.73 8.42
CA GLN A 213 -28.94 17.16 9.78
C GLN A 213 -28.95 15.63 9.83
N GLN A 214 -28.59 14.96 8.73
CA GLN A 214 -28.44 13.51 8.69
C GLN A 214 -26.98 13.15 8.99
N LEU A 215 -26.80 12.19 9.90
CA LEU A 215 -25.48 11.65 10.23
C LEU A 215 -24.98 10.81 9.05
N VAL A 216 -23.91 11.27 8.40
CA VAL A 216 -23.22 10.55 7.34
C VAL A 216 -21.88 10.01 7.86
N SER A 217 -21.58 8.75 7.55
CA SER A 217 -20.36 8.05 8.01
C SER A 217 -19.48 7.54 6.85
N ASN A 218 -19.98 7.60 5.62
CA ASN A 218 -19.21 7.27 4.43
C ASN A 218 -18.17 8.37 4.16
N PRO A 219 -16.88 8.03 3.94
CA PRO A 219 -15.84 9.01 3.63
C PRO A 219 -16.19 9.98 2.48
N GLU A 220 -16.92 9.52 1.46
CA GLU A 220 -17.33 10.38 0.34
C GLU A 220 -18.33 11.44 0.77
N ASP A 221 -19.34 11.02 1.53
CA ASP A 221 -20.39 11.92 2.03
C ASP A 221 -19.84 12.87 3.10
N ILE A 222 -18.91 12.39 3.94
CA ILE A 222 -18.17 13.23 4.90
C ILE A 222 -17.36 14.30 4.15
N ASN A 223 -16.60 13.90 3.11
CA ASN A 223 -15.85 14.85 2.29
C ASN A 223 -16.77 15.83 1.55
N GLY A 224 -17.92 15.36 1.06
CA GLY A 224 -18.95 16.21 0.48
C GLY A 224 -19.45 17.25 1.47
N ALA A 225 -19.85 16.82 2.67
CA ALA A 225 -20.28 17.71 3.74
C ALA A 225 -19.21 18.74 4.13
N PHE A 226 -17.93 18.34 4.22
CA PHE A 226 -16.83 19.27 4.44
C PHE A 226 -16.62 20.21 3.27
N THR A 227 -16.72 19.73 2.03
CA THR A 227 -16.59 20.55 0.83
C THR A 227 -17.67 21.61 0.81
N THR A 228 -18.91 21.27 1.17
CA THR A 228 -20.01 22.24 1.23
C THR A 228 -19.87 23.20 2.41
N PHE A 229 -19.44 22.72 3.58
CA PHE A 229 -19.23 23.56 4.76
C PHE A 229 -18.07 24.56 4.56
N TYR A 230 -16.94 24.07 4.06
CA TYR A 230 -15.76 24.87 3.71
C TYR A 230 -15.81 25.38 2.28
N HIS A 231 -17.00 25.42 1.65
CA HIS A 231 -17.17 26.12 0.38
C HIS A 231 -17.05 27.62 0.66
N LEU A 232 -15.81 28.05 0.86
CA LEU A 232 -15.34 29.40 0.62
C LEU A 232 -15.78 29.66 -0.82
N GLY A 233 -16.84 30.46 -1.03
CA GLY A 233 -17.29 30.83 -2.37
C GLY A 233 -16.22 31.59 -3.14
N ASP A 234 -16.59 32.51 -4.03
CA ASP A 234 -15.66 33.42 -4.72
C ASP A 234 -15.01 34.46 -3.76
N LEU A 235 -14.42 33.99 -2.65
CA LEU A 235 -13.48 34.74 -1.87
C LEU A 235 -12.28 35.03 -2.77
N LYS A 236 -12.19 36.29 -3.19
CA LYS A 236 -11.01 36.86 -3.84
C LYS A 236 -9.84 36.81 -2.85
N LEU A 237 -9.22 35.65 -2.73
CA LEU A 237 -7.95 35.50 -2.03
C LEU A 237 -6.94 36.40 -2.75
N PRO A 238 -6.14 37.19 -2.01
CA PRO A 238 -5.09 37.98 -2.62
C PRO A 238 -4.16 37.04 -3.39
N ARG A 239 -4.11 37.21 -4.71
CA ARG A 239 -3.17 36.51 -5.58
C ARG A 239 -1.94 37.39 -5.69
N LEU A 240 -0.77 36.77 -5.57
CA LEU A 240 0.49 37.44 -5.89
C LEU A 240 0.41 37.95 -7.32
N THR A 241 0.84 39.18 -7.51
CA THR A 241 1.06 39.72 -8.85
C THR A 241 2.17 38.93 -9.54
N PRO A 242 2.20 38.87 -10.89
CA PRO A 242 3.28 38.22 -11.62
C PRO A 242 4.67 38.75 -11.24
N GLN A 243 4.73 40.01 -10.78
CA GLN A 243 5.96 40.66 -10.37
C GLN A 243 6.42 40.17 -8.99
N GLU A 244 5.53 40.10 -8.00
CA GLU A 244 5.83 39.52 -6.68
C GLU A 244 6.22 38.03 -6.77
N ALA A 245 5.58 37.27 -7.68
CA ALA A 245 5.94 35.88 -7.92
C ALA A 245 7.36 35.74 -8.52
N ALA A 246 7.70 36.59 -9.49
CA ALA A 246 9.04 36.61 -10.09
C ALA A 246 10.12 37.07 -9.09
N GLU A 247 9.77 37.98 -8.18
CA GLU A 247 10.67 38.39 -7.08
C GLU A 247 10.94 37.25 -6.10
N LEU A 248 9.93 36.44 -5.77
CA LEU A 248 10.08 35.27 -4.89
C LEU A 248 10.83 34.09 -5.54
N ASP A 249 10.79 33.96 -6.87
CA ASP A 249 11.53 32.93 -7.62
C ASP A 249 13.03 33.26 -7.78
N ASN A 250 13.46 34.47 -7.42
CA ASN A 250 14.86 34.85 -7.48
C ASN A 250 15.71 34.13 -6.42
N PRO A 251 17.01 33.93 -6.68
CA PRO A 251 17.91 33.34 -5.70
C PRO A 251 18.00 34.23 -4.45
N ILE A 252 17.84 33.63 -3.27
CA ILE A 252 18.01 34.31 -1.99
C ILE A 252 19.37 35.00 -1.95
N THR A 253 19.35 36.30 -1.69
CA THR A 253 20.56 37.13 -1.66
C THR A 253 21.19 37.15 -0.27
N LEU A 254 22.49 37.42 -0.22
CA LEU A 254 23.24 37.51 1.03
C LEU A 254 22.69 38.66 1.93
N VAL A 255 22.22 39.74 1.31
CA VAL A 255 21.63 40.90 2.00
C VAL A 255 20.30 40.52 2.68
N GLU A 256 19.46 39.73 2.03
CA GLU A 256 18.20 39.24 2.64
C GLU A 256 18.48 38.34 3.84
N VAL A 257 19.48 37.45 3.74
CA VAL A 257 19.88 36.59 4.86
C VAL A 257 20.40 37.42 6.03
N GLN A 258 21.25 38.43 5.76
CA GLN A 258 21.76 39.32 6.81
C GLN A 258 20.65 40.15 7.46
N SER A 259 19.72 40.68 6.67
CA SER A 259 18.56 41.43 7.17
C SER A 259 17.64 40.56 8.02
N ALA A 260 17.37 39.33 7.57
CA ALA A 260 16.58 38.36 8.33
C ALA A 260 17.25 38.01 9.66
N ILE A 261 18.56 37.77 9.67
CA ILE A 261 19.33 37.49 10.89
C ILE A 261 19.29 38.69 11.86
N GLN A 262 19.42 39.91 11.35
CA GLN A 262 19.34 41.13 12.18
C GLN A 262 17.94 41.37 12.75
N SER A 263 16.89 40.90 12.07
CA SER A 263 15.51 41.00 12.52
C SER A 263 15.13 39.96 13.60
N LEU A 264 15.97 38.95 13.84
CA LEU A 264 15.73 37.94 14.87
C LEU A 264 15.86 38.54 16.27
N LYS A 265 14.92 38.17 17.15
CA LYS A 265 14.98 38.56 18.57
C LYS A 265 16.21 37.94 19.24
N PRO A 266 16.89 38.66 20.15
CA PRO A 266 18.06 38.14 20.86
C PRO A 266 17.71 36.84 21.61
N ASN A 267 18.64 35.89 21.61
CA ASN A 267 18.52 34.52 22.16
C ASN A 267 17.60 33.55 21.40
N LYS A 268 17.30 33.80 20.12
CA LYS A 268 16.80 32.76 19.22
C LYS A 268 17.89 32.35 18.24
N LEU A 269 18.20 31.06 18.21
CA LEU A 269 19.00 30.48 17.12
C LEU A 269 18.12 30.41 15.86
N PRO A 270 18.70 30.60 14.66
CA PRO A 270 18.00 30.37 13.40
C PRO A 270 17.49 28.93 13.26
#